data_AF-A0AB36KPW7-F1
#
_entry.id   AF-A0AB36KPW7-F1
#
_cell.length_a   1.000
_cell.length_b   1.000
_cell.length_c   1.000
_cell.angle_alpha   90.00
_cell.angle_beta   90.00
_cell.angle_gamma   90.00
#
_symmetry.space_group_name_H-M   'P 1'
#
loop_
_entity.id
_entity.type
_entity.pdbx_description
1 polymer ?
#
loop_
_entity_poly.entity_id
_entity_poly.type
_entity_poly.pdbx_seq_one_letter_code
_entity_poly.pdbx_strand_id
1 'polypeptide(L)'
;MKRNYQAVFIIPIGASKVLGDDGWEFDSVERLPEGMGEYLAERLKLEFIEAYTGIRRYVNNQINMSISFDSANEVESIYFQAFDNGLVLLSEACKIEEVACHAEIFIPEKQEPSKGTA
;
A
#
# COMPACT_ATOMS: atom_id res chain seq x y z
N MET A 1 1.59 21.91 -4.65
CA MET A 1 2.53 21.28 -5.60
C MET A 1 2.38 19.77 -5.48
N LYS A 2 2.18 19.04 -6.59
CA LYS A 2 2.22 17.57 -6.56
C LYS A 2 3.68 17.15 -6.39
N ARG A 3 4.05 16.61 -5.22
CA ARG A 3 5.33 15.92 -5.06
C ARG A 3 5.25 14.58 -5.80
N ASN A 4 6.30 14.25 -6.54
CA ASN A 4 6.42 12.93 -7.14
C ASN A 4 6.56 11.91 -6.02
N TYR A 5 5.82 10.81 -6.12
CA TYR A 5 5.90 9.69 -5.20
C TYR A 5 6.02 8.39 -5.99
N GLN A 6 6.48 7.35 -5.32
CA GLN A 6 6.37 5.98 -5.79
C GLN A 6 5.19 5.30 -5.08
N ALA A 7 4.29 4.73 -5.86
CA ALA A 7 3.20 3.92 -5.35
C ALA A 7 3.76 2.57 -4.90
N VAL A 8 3.39 2.12 -3.71
CA VAL A 8 3.70 0.79 -3.20
C VAL A 8 2.44 0.22 -2.57
N PHE A 9 2.19 -1.06 -2.77
CA PHE A 9 1.09 -1.79 -2.19
C PHE A 9 1.62 -2.97 -1.42
N ILE A 10 1.00 -3.26 -0.27
CA ILE A 10 1.08 -4.54 0.41
C ILE A 10 -0.27 -5.20 0.22
N ILE A 11 -0.27 -6.40 -0.33
CA ILE A 11 -1.48 -7.15 -0.70
C ILE A 11 -1.35 -8.61 -0.25
N PRO A 12 -2.46 -9.35 -0.09
CA PRO A 12 -2.40 -10.77 0.22
C PRO A 12 -1.61 -11.55 -0.85
N ILE A 13 -0.87 -12.58 -0.41
CA ILE A 13 -0.14 -13.45 -1.33
C ILE A 13 -1.12 -14.13 -2.30
N GLY A 14 -0.82 -14.07 -3.59
CA GLY A 14 -1.65 -14.67 -4.64
C GLY A 14 -2.84 -13.80 -5.06
N ALA A 15 -2.97 -12.57 -4.53
CA ALA A 15 -3.95 -11.61 -5.00
C ALA A 15 -3.75 -11.31 -6.50
N SER A 16 -4.86 -11.28 -7.23
CA SER A 16 -4.89 -10.79 -8.61
C SER A 16 -4.58 -9.29 -8.63
N LYS A 17 -4.02 -8.80 -9.74
CA LYS A 17 -3.60 -7.41 -9.90
C LYS A 17 -4.16 -6.90 -11.22
N VAL A 18 -5.16 -6.03 -11.17
CA VAL A 18 -5.83 -5.47 -12.35
C VAL A 18 -5.70 -3.96 -12.32
N LEU A 19 -5.29 -3.36 -13.44
CA LEU A 19 -5.32 -1.91 -13.60
C LEU A 19 -6.67 -1.52 -14.19
N GLY A 20 -7.57 -1.04 -13.35
CA GLY A 20 -8.88 -0.52 -13.72
C GLY A 20 -8.85 0.99 -14.00
N ASP A 21 -10.05 1.58 -14.14
CA ASP A 21 -10.21 3.00 -14.47
C ASP A 21 -9.79 3.92 -13.31
N ASP A 22 -9.98 3.46 -12.08
CA ASP A 22 -9.69 4.22 -10.86
C ASP A 22 -8.31 3.88 -10.24
N GLY A 23 -7.58 2.93 -10.83
CA GLY A 23 -6.25 2.54 -10.39
C GLY A 23 -6.07 1.02 -10.28
N TRP A 24 -5.13 0.60 -9.44
CA TRP A 24 -4.89 -0.82 -9.19
C TRP A 24 -5.95 -1.40 -8.26
N GLU A 25 -6.55 -2.49 -8.70
CA GLU A 25 -7.54 -3.29 -7.98
C GLU A 25 -6.94 -4.66 -7.68
N PHE A 26 -7.24 -5.17 -6.49
CA PHE A 26 -6.72 -6.44 -6.00
C PHE A 26 -7.87 -7.32 -5.51
N ASP A 27 -7.99 -8.52 -6.07
CA ASP A 27 -8.95 -9.52 -5.60
C ASP A 27 -8.20 -10.74 -5.05
N SER A 28 -8.66 -11.22 -3.90
CA SER A 28 -8.03 -12.28 -3.11
C SER A 28 -9.07 -12.99 -2.24
N VAL A 29 -8.90 -14.30 -2.07
CA VAL A 29 -9.66 -15.10 -1.08
C VAL A 29 -9.17 -14.80 0.34
N GLU A 30 -7.86 -14.61 0.50
CA GLU A 30 -7.22 -14.31 1.78
C GLU A 30 -7.20 -12.81 2.06
N ARG A 31 -7.00 -12.46 3.33
CA ARG A 31 -6.82 -11.09 3.82
C ARG A 31 -5.47 -10.92 4.49
N LEU A 32 -5.02 -9.68 4.59
CA LEU A 32 -3.84 -9.37 5.37
C LEU A 32 -4.15 -9.56 6.87
N PRO A 33 -3.18 -10.03 7.66
CA PRO A 33 -3.34 -10.19 9.10
C PRO A 33 -3.90 -8.94 9.79
N GLU A 34 -4.82 -9.15 10.74
CA GLU A 34 -5.34 -8.08 11.59
C GLU A 34 -4.18 -7.36 12.30
N GLY A 35 -4.24 -6.03 12.33
CA GLY A 35 -3.22 -5.21 12.99
C GLY A 35 -1.94 -4.99 12.18
N MET A 36 -1.76 -5.64 11.02
CA MET A 36 -0.57 -5.42 10.16
C MET A 36 -0.42 -3.95 9.76
N GLY A 37 -1.52 -3.29 9.41
CA GLY A 37 -1.50 -1.88 9.04
C GLY A 37 -1.12 -0.96 10.21
N GLU A 38 -1.70 -1.18 11.39
CA GLU A 38 -1.36 -0.43 12.60
C GLU A 38 0.10 -0.65 13.02
N TYR A 39 0.58 -1.89 12.93
CA TYR A 39 1.97 -2.24 13.17
C TYR A 39 2.91 -1.44 12.24
N LEU A 40 2.62 -1.40 10.94
CA LEU A 40 3.42 -0.66 9.97
C LEU A 40 3.35 0.85 10.23
N ALA A 41 2.19 1.37 10.62
CA ALA A 41 2.03 2.77 11.01
C ALA A 41 2.96 3.13 12.17
N GLU A 42 2.96 2.32 13.23
CA GLU A 42 3.82 2.53 14.39
C GLU A 42 5.30 2.44 14.02
N ARG A 43 5.68 1.41 13.26
CA ARG A 43 7.07 1.17 12.85
C ARG A 43 7.64 2.31 12.01
N LEU A 44 6.82 2.86 11.12
CA LEU A 44 7.16 3.98 10.24
C LEU A 44 6.92 5.35 10.89
N LYS A 45 6.48 5.38 12.16
CA LYS A 45 6.16 6.60 12.92
C LYS A 45 5.17 7.48 12.16
N LEU A 46 4.12 6.88 11.64
CA LEU A 46 3.05 7.58 10.94
C LEU A 46 2.03 8.10 11.96
N GLU A 47 1.58 9.32 11.76
CA GLU A 47 0.51 9.94 12.52
C GLU A 47 -0.84 9.59 11.89
N PHE A 48 -1.79 9.17 12.70
CA PHE A 48 -3.17 8.96 12.26
C PHE A 48 -3.80 10.30 11.86
N ILE A 49 -4.45 10.36 10.70
CA ILE A 49 -5.12 11.56 10.21
C ILE A 49 -6.63 11.41 10.31
N GLU A 50 -7.17 10.35 9.71
CA GLU A 50 -8.61 10.15 9.62
C GLU A 50 -8.96 8.69 9.33
N ALA A 51 -10.21 8.36 9.63
CA ALA A 51 -10.84 7.11 9.26
C ALA A 51 -12.23 7.41 8.69
N TYR A 52 -12.56 6.75 7.59
CA TYR A 52 -13.89 6.75 7.00
C TYR A 52 -14.23 5.33 6.55
N THR A 53 -15.45 5.09 6.10
CA THR A 53 -15.93 3.73 5.81
C THR A 53 -14.99 2.99 4.86
N GLY A 54 -14.39 1.90 5.37
CA GLY A 54 -13.47 1.05 4.62
C GLY A 54 -12.04 1.55 4.50
N ILE A 55 -11.67 2.74 5.02
CA ILE A 55 -10.29 3.24 4.91
C ILE A 55 -9.80 3.94 6.19
N ARG A 56 -8.56 3.66 6.59
CA ARG A 56 -7.82 4.43 7.61
C ARG A 56 -6.57 5.05 7.00
N ARG A 57 -6.29 6.32 7.33
CA ARG A 57 -5.18 7.08 6.76
C ARG A 57 -4.19 7.52 7.83
N TYR A 58 -2.91 7.37 7.48
CA TYR A 58 -1.77 7.77 8.31
C TYR A 58 -0.74 8.49 7.44
N VAL A 59 0.00 9.44 8.01
CA VAL A 59 1.01 10.19 7.26
C VAL A 59 2.25 10.51 8.11
N ASN A 60 3.36 10.74 7.43
CA ASN A 60 4.47 11.54 7.94
C ASN A 60 5.06 12.36 6.77
N ASN A 61 6.23 12.97 6.97
CA ASN A 61 6.85 13.81 5.94
C ASN A 61 7.26 13.07 4.64
N GLN A 62 7.37 11.75 4.69
CA GLN A 62 7.94 10.92 3.62
C GLN A 62 7.01 9.82 3.12
N ILE A 63 5.96 9.48 3.88
CA ILE A 63 5.06 8.38 3.58
C ILE A 63 3.64 8.81 3.89
N ASN A 64 2.74 8.69 2.92
CA ASN A 64 1.31 8.60 3.19
C ASN A 64 0.90 7.14 3.09
N MET A 65 0.11 6.65 4.05
CA MET A 65 -0.39 5.29 4.09
C MET A 65 -1.92 5.31 4.15
N SER A 66 -2.55 4.40 3.42
CA SER A 66 -3.97 4.11 3.51
C SER A 66 -4.17 2.61 3.67
N ILE A 67 -4.88 2.20 4.72
CA ILE A 67 -5.30 0.82 4.94
C ILE A 67 -6.72 0.70 4.40
N SER A 68 -6.94 -0.21 3.46
CA SER A 68 -8.26 -0.53 2.91
C SER A 68 -8.81 -1.77 3.62
N PHE A 69 -10.07 -1.67 4.03
CA PHE A 69 -10.81 -2.73 4.70
C PHE A 69 -12.00 -3.14 3.85
N ASP A 70 -12.29 -4.44 3.85
CA ASP A 70 -13.47 -4.96 3.19
C ASP A 70 -14.74 -4.79 4.06
N SER A 71 -15.87 -5.33 3.59
CA SER A 71 -17.15 -5.26 4.32
C SER A 71 -17.17 -6.03 5.65
N ALA A 72 -16.24 -6.97 5.85
CA ALA A 72 -16.05 -7.68 7.11
C ALA A 72 -15.09 -6.96 8.06
N ASN A 73 -14.58 -5.78 7.66
CA ASN A 73 -13.57 -5.00 8.37
C ASN A 73 -12.22 -5.74 8.48
N GLU A 74 -11.93 -6.62 7.53
CA GLU A 74 -10.63 -7.28 7.38
C GLU A 74 -9.74 -6.48 6.42
N VAL A 75 -8.41 -6.55 6.61
CA VAL A 75 -7.48 -5.75 5.82
C VAL A 75 -7.34 -6.33 4.42
N GLU A 76 -7.84 -5.61 3.42
CA GLU A 76 -7.81 -6.00 2.02
C GLU A 76 -6.46 -5.67 1.37
N SER A 77 -5.98 -4.45 1.57
CA SER A 77 -4.71 -3.97 1.05
C SER A 77 -4.20 -2.77 1.83
N ILE A 78 -2.91 -2.49 1.71
CA ILE A 78 -2.30 -1.29 2.27
C ILE A 78 -1.56 -0.55 1.15
N TYR A 79 -1.95 0.70 0.93
CA TYR A 79 -1.36 1.56 -0.07
C TYR A 79 -0.43 2.59 0.57
N PHE A 80 0.72 2.79 -0.07
CA PHE A 80 1.72 3.77 0.31
C PHE A 80 2.05 4.72 -0.84
N GLN A 81 2.12 6.01 -0.51
CA GLN A 81 2.82 7.00 -1.32
C GLN A 81 4.17 7.27 -0.66
N ALA A 82 5.24 6.75 -1.25
CA ALA A 82 6.60 6.99 -0.77
C ALA A 82 7.21 8.19 -1.49
N PHE A 83 7.57 9.23 -0.73
CA PHE A 83 8.26 10.44 -1.20
C PHE A 83 9.73 10.39 -0.79
N ASP A 84 10.61 10.99 -1.60
CA ASP A 84 12.04 11.07 -1.31
C ASP A 84 12.64 9.69 -0.93
N ASN A 85 13.21 9.55 0.27
CA ASN A 85 13.76 8.29 0.81
C ASN A 85 12.71 7.36 1.44
N GLY A 86 11.42 7.67 1.34
CA GLY A 86 10.33 6.89 1.96
C GLY A 86 10.30 5.43 1.50
N LEU A 87 10.72 5.14 0.26
CA LEU A 87 10.77 3.76 -0.25
C LEU A 87 11.79 2.91 0.51
N VAL A 88 12.94 3.50 0.88
CA VAL A 88 13.99 2.79 1.64
C VAL A 88 13.46 2.44 3.02
N LEU A 89 12.82 3.40 3.70
CA LEU A 89 12.22 3.18 5.02
C LEU A 89 11.11 2.11 4.97
N LEU A 90 10.25 2.16 3.96
CA LEU A 90 9.20 1.16 3.75
C LEU A 90 9.80 -0.23 3.51
N SER A 91 10.80 -0.31 2.64
CA SER A 91 11.49 -1.58 2.33
C SER A 91 12.14 -2.19 3.57
N GLU A 92 12.67 -1.37 4.48
CA GLU A 92 13.21 -1.85 5.75
C GLU A 92 12.13 -2.32 6.73
N ALA A 93 11.00 -1.60 6.81
CA ALA A 93 9.88 -1.99 7.66
C ALA A 93 9.24 -3.31 7.22
N CYS A 94 9.23 -3.60 5.91
CA CYS A 94 8.64 -4.82 5.35
C CYS A 94 9.57 -6.05 5.36
N LYS A 95 10.84 -5.94 5.80
CA LYS A 95 11.78 -7.08 5.88
C LYS A 95 11.49 -8.07 7.01
N ILE A 96 10.49 -7.79 7.83
CA ILE A 96 10.10 -8.66 8.95
C ILE A 96 9.33 -9.89 8.47
N GLU A 97 9.51 -11.00 9.18
CA GLU A 97 8.91 -12.30 8.85
C GLU A 97 7.37 -12.25 8.81
N GLU A 98 6.76 -11.45 9.70
CA GLU A 98 5.30 -11.27 9.80
C GLU A 98 4.67 -10.70 8.52
N VAL A 99 5.39 -9.86 7.78
CA VAL A 99 4.94 -9.33 6.48
C VAL A 99 5.28 -10.32 5.37
N ALA A 100 6.50 -10.86 5.38
CA ALA A 100 6.99 -11.72 4.29
C ALA A 100 6.22 -13.05 4.15
N CYS A 101 5.63 -13.58 5.23
CA CYS A 101 4.89 -14.84 5.20
C CYS A 101 3.44 -14.71 4.73
N HIS A 102 2.86 -13.50 4.80
CA HIS A 102 1.43 -13.29 4.56
C HIS A 102 1.12 -12.30 3.45
N ALA A 103 2.11 -11.50 3.03
CA ALA A 103 1.89 -10.41 2.11
C ALA A 103 2.92 -10.37 0.97
N GLU A 104 2.47 -9.87 -0.17
CA GLU A 104 3.29 -9.50 -1.31
C GLU A 104 3.44 -7.98 -1.37
N ILE A 105 4.66 -7.50 -1.64
CA ILE A 105 4.91 -6.08 -1.94
C ILE A 105 4.79 -5.90 -3.45
N PHE A 106 3.83 -5.09 -3.88
CA PHE A 106 3.64 -4.73 -5.27
C PHE A 106 3.99 -3.27 -5.52
N ILE A 107 4.92 -3.02 -6.43
CA ILE A 107 5.33 -1.68 -6.86
C ILE A 107 4.99 -1.59 -8.35
N PRO A 108 3.96 -0.81 -8.74
CA PRO A 108 3.68 -0.59 -10.15
C PRO A 108 4.88 0.03 -10.84
N GLU A 109 5.29 -0.56 -11.96
CA GLU A 109 6.27 0.07 -12.82
C GLU A 109 5.71 1.38 -13.36
N LYS A 110 6.58 2.39 -13.53
CA LYS A 110 6.22 3.56 -14.35
C LYS A 110 5.99 3.05 -15.76
N GLN A 111 4.74 3.04 -16.23
CA GLN A 111 4.50 2.89 -17.65
C GLN A 111 5.19 4.06 -18.36
N GLU A 112 6.18 3.76 -19.20
CA GLU A 112 6.57 4.71 -20.23
C GLU A 112 5.32 4.96 -21.09
N PRO A 113 5.00 6.22 -21.44
CA PRO A 113 3.87 6.48 -22.32
C PRO A 113 4.08 5.65 -23.59
N SER A 114 3.12 4.77 -23.89
CA SER A 114 3.13 3.94 -25.09
C SER A 114 3.48 4.84 -26.26
N LYS A 115 4.59 4.58 -26.96
CA LYS A 115 4.87 5.27 -28.21
C LYS A 115 3.70 4.94 -29.14
N GLY A 116 2.77 5.88 -29.26
CA GLY A 116 1.71 5.82 -30.25
C GLY A 116 2.38 5.56 -31.58
N THR A 117 2.09 4.39 -32.15
CA THR A 117 2.45 4.10 -33.52
C THR A 117 1.51 4.95 -34.35
N ALA A 118 2.06 6.05 -34.87
CA ALA A 118 1.41 6.92 -35.85
C ALA A 118 1.19 6.17 -37.17
#